data_AF-A0A015L6K9-F1
#
_entry.id   AF-A0A015L6K9-F1
#
_cell.length_a   1.000
_cell.length_b   1.000
_cell.length_c   1.000
_cell.angle_alpha   90.00
_cell.angle_beta   90.00
_cell.angle_gamma   90.00
#
_symmetry.space_group_name_H-M   'P 1'
#
loop_
_entity.id
_entity.type
_entity.pdbx_description
1 polymer ?
#
loop_
_entity_poly.entity_id
_entity_poly.type
_entity_poly.pdbx_seq_one_letter_code
_entity_poly.pdbx_strand_id
1 'polypeptide(L)'
;MPRNRHKDKFSLNAKSAPKELLGKRSHSESTESDLFSPNKMHPRNKYKDNPPDFSVLAFKYPSFYPFVNYSKEGKPYIDYKNPEAARELTYCLLREDFNLFLDIPLDTLCPPIPSRLNYIHWIEDLISSTESHEELGKNTVHGIDIGTGASCIYPLLGCTLNKNWVFLATDIDKKAVKYAKDNVHRNNLDDKITVRRNKTDKKILLNENMIKDTTIKFSFCMCNPPFYENQEQYEKGVESKITSSHSVCTGSSNEMFTPGGEFQFIKDILEESLILRTKIRWYTSKIGRLETVNKIVCELKKSGIDNYVVTEFCQGLTRRWGIGWSFGSQRPTFSGSQPVSKKLRRAAPPKSEFSVVLPTNVGEIFKFLRNLFDELEVTGQWNEESNTFYGSAQINTWSRAARRAKAKTEAQKTPITQKAGDENLFEFTCNLEPEPLDVSISNTRVIISWTNGKDRNIFESFYLHIKKRLEQEFNDKTASL
;
A
#
# COMPACT_ATOMS: atom_id res chain seq x y z
N MET A 1 -74.56 7.21 25.49
CA MET A 1 -75.19 8.30 24.71
C MET A 1 -76.33 8.88 25.54
N PRO A 2 -76.61 10.19 25.59
CA PRO A 2 -75.91 11.37 25.04
C PRO A 2 -75.40 12.33 26.18
N ARG A 3 -74.29 13.06 26.04
CA ARG A 3 -74.10 14.39 25.41
C ARG A 3 -75.10 15.47 25.86
N ASN A 4 -74.61 16.51 26.54
CA ASN A 4 -74.65 17.87 25.96
C ASN A 4 -73.77 18.90 26.70
N ARG A 5 -73.05 19.67 25.89
CA ARG A 5 -72.36 20.93 26.18
C ARG A 5 -73.33 22.09 25.97
N HIS A 6 -73.11 23.21 26.69
CA HIS A 6 -73.23 24.62 26.29
C HIS A 6 -72.99 25.47 27.57
N LYS A 7 -72.42 26.67 27.60
CA LYS A 7 -72.00 27.65 26.58
C LYS A 7 -71.07 28.67 27.25
N ASP A 8 -70.08 29.09 26.48
CA ASP A 8 -69.38 30.38 26.38
C ASP A 8 -69.79 31.57 27.28
N LYS A 9 -68.77 32.32 27.72
CA LYS A 9 -68.66 33.76 27.42
C LYS A 9 -67.22 34.29 27.55
N PHE A 10 -66.87 35.08 26.55
CA PHE A 10 -65.63 35.82 26.31
C PHE A 10 -65.36 36.96 27.31
N SER A 11 -64.08 37.27 27.55
CA SER A 11 -63.52 38.63 27.37
C SER A 11 -62.01 38.60 27.11
N LEU A 12 -61.55 39.55 26.30
CA LEU A 12 -60.19 39.69 25.76
C LEU A 12 -59.26 40.47 26.70
N ASN A 13 -57.96 40.13 26.73
CA ASN A 13 -56.92 41.07 26.30
C ASN A 13 -55.55 40.43 26.09
N ALA A 14 -54.85 40.96 25.09
CA ALA A 14 -53.66 40.42 24.45
C ALA A 14 -52.34 41.02 24.98
N LYS A 15 -51.27 40.22 24.82
CA LYS A 15 -49.90 40.55 24.34
C LYS A 15 -48.78 40.01 25.24
N SER A 16 -48.14 38.93 24.79
CA SER A 16 -46.68 38.75 24.85
C SER A 16 -46.26 37.65 23.87
N ALA A 17 -45.27 37.94 23.04
CA ALA A 17 -44.75 37.07 21.99
C ALA A 17 -43.91 35.91 22.56
N PRO A 18 -43.83 34.74 21.90
CA PRO A 18 -43.05 33.60 22.38
C PRO A 18 -41.56 33.72 22.00
N LYS A 19 -40.70 33.39 22.98
CA LYS A 19 -39.23 33.41 22.91
C LYS A 19 -38.66 32.37 21.95
N GLU A 20 -37.66 32.84 21.22
CA GLU A 20 -36.73 32.11 20.36
C GLU A 20 -35.91 31.06 21.12
N LEU A 21 -35.67 29.93 20.44
CA LEU A 21 -34.63 28.95 20.74
C LEU A 21 -33.28 29.48 20.20
N LEU A 22 -32.43 29.97 21.10
CA LEU A 22 -31.05 30.36 20.79
C LEU A 22 -30.10 29.16 20.91
N GLY A 23 -29.36 28.92 19.84
CA GLY A 23 -28.39 27.85 19.69
C GLY A 23 -27.18 27.97 20.61
N LYS A 24 -26.70 26.82 21.08
CA LYS A 24 -25.36 26.67 21.65
C LYS A 24 -24.40 26.26 20.53
N ARG A 25 -23.49 27.19 20.18
CA ARG A 25 -22.28 26.91 19.40
C ARG A 25 -21.39 25.99 20.25
N SER A 26 -21.17 24.76 19.81
CA SER A 26 -20.04 23.94 20.26
C SER A 26 -18.84 24.25 19.37
N HIS A 27 -17.74 24.66 19.98
CA HIS A 27 -16.46 24.90 19.32
C HIS A 27 -16.07 23.72 18.43
N SER A 28 -15.87 24.01 17.15
CA SER A 28 -15.20 23.14 16.20
C SER A 28 -13.71 23.08 16.56
N GLU A 29 -13.29 22.02 17.24
CA GLU A 29 -11.90 21.56 17.16
C GLU A 29 -11.70 21.06 15.73
N SER A 30 -11.04 21.89 14.92
CA SER A 30 -10.49 21.49 13.63
C SER A 30 -9.40 20.46 13.88
N THR A 31 -9.79 19.19 13.89
CA THR A 31 -8.85 18.07 13.92
C THR A 31 -8.21 17.94 12.54
N GLU A 32 -6.89 18.13 12.50
CA GLU A 32 -6.01 17.85 11.37
C GLU A 32 -6.10 16.37 10.93
N SER A 33 -7.14 16.05 10.18
CA SER A 33 -7.34 14.70 9.64
C SER A 33 -7.73 14.68 8.15
N ASP A 34 -7.71 15.83 7.47
CA ASP A 34 -8.14 15.94 6.07
C ASP A 34 -7.06 15.63 5.02
N LEU A 35 -5.83 15.24 5.42
CA LEU A 35 -4.78 14.89 4.45
C LEU A 35 -4.87 13.47 3.88
N PHE A 36 -5.69 12.57 4.44
CA PHE A 36 -5.91 11.23 3.87
C PHE A 36 -7.36 10.80 3.98
N SER A 37 -8.16 11.10 2.95
CA SER A 37 -9.49 10.49 2.79
C SER A 37 -9.32 8.99 2.45
N PRO A 38 -9.65 8.05 3.35
CA PRO A 38 -9.34 6.61 3.20
C PRO A 38 -10.25 5.88 2.18
N ASN A 39 -10.93 6.62 1.31
CA ASN A 39 -11.96 6.13 0.39
C ASN A 39 -11.61 6.33 -1.09
N LYS A 40 -10.42 6.83 -1.41
CA LYS A 40 -10.05 7.14 -2.79
C LYS A 40 -9.13 6.08 -3.39
N MET A 41 -9.14 5.96 -4.70
CA MET A 41 -8.14 5.18 -5.43
C MET A 41 -6.74 5.71 -5.12
N HIS A 42 -5.72 4.92 -5.45
CA HIS A 42 -4.32 5.32 -5.30
C HIS A 42 -4.08 6.73 -5.91
N PRO A 43 -3.29 7.63 -5.28
CA PRO A 43 -3.08 9.00 -5.78
C PRO A 43 -2.65 9.11 -7.24
N ARG A 44 -1.79 8.19 -7.71
CA ARG A 44 -1.34 8.09 -9.12
C ARG A 44 -2.32 7.37 -10.06
N ASN A 45 -3.44 6.83 -9.55
CA ASN A 45 -4.43 6.18 -10.39
C ASN A 45 -5.17 7.22 -11.23
N LYS A 46 -5.01 7.16 -12.56
CA LYS A 46 -5.60 8.15 -13.48
C LYS A 46 -7.12 8.29 -13.38
N TYR A 47 -7.81 7.25 -12.93
CA TYR A 47 -9.27 7.25 -12.77
C TYR A 47 -9.74 7.75 -11.40
N LYS A 48 -8.82 8.13 -10.50
CA LYS A 48 -9.15 8.57 -9.13
C LYS A 48 -10.11 9.76 -9.14
N ASP A 49 -9.76 10.79 -9.92
CA ASP A 49 -10.51 12.04 -10.01
C ASP A 49 -11.13 12.24 -11.41
N ASN A 50 -10.83 11.34 -12.36
CA ASN A 50 -11.31 11.37 -13.75
C ASN A 50 -11.97 10.03 -14.14
N PRO A 51 -13.24 9.77 -13.74
CA PRO A 51 -13.92 8.55 -14.14
C PRO A 51 -14.13 8.51 -15.67
N PRO A 52 -14.16 7.32 -16.30
CA PRO A 52 -14.37 7.22 -17.73
C PRO A 52 -15.70 7.82 -18.18
N ASP A 53 -15.67 8.62 -19.24
CA ASP A 53 -16.86 9.15 -19.89
C ASP A 53 -17.39 8.13 -20.92
N PHE A 54 -18.47 7.44 -20.56
CA PHE A 54 -19.05 6.40 -21.41
C PHE A 54 -19.68 6.95 -22.70
N SER A 55 -20.14 8.20 -22.73
CA SER A 55 -20.65 8.82 -23.95
C SER A 55 -19.52 9.04 -24.94
N VAL A 56 -18.37 9.54 -24.46
CA VAL A 56 -17.17 9.73 -25.28
C VAL A 56 -16.63 8.39 -25.78
N LEU A 57 -16.56 7.38 -24.90
CA LEU A 57 -16.12 6.04 -25.31
C LEU A 57 -17.06 5.42 -26.34
N ALA A 58 -18.38 5.51 -26.16
CA ALA A 58 -19.34 4.99 -27.12
C ALA A 58 -19.26 5.67 -28.49
N PHE A 59 -18.98 6.97 -28.51
CA PHE A 59 -18.76 7.71 -29.74
C PHE A 59 -17.48 7.26 -30.48
N LYS A 60 -16.38 7.05 -29.74
CA LYS A 60 -15.09 6.62 -30.32
C LYS A 60 -15.06 5.15 -30.72
N TYR A 61 -15.77 4.30 -29.98
CA TYR A 61 -15.75 2.85 -30.13
C TYR A 61 -17.16 2.34 -30.45
N PRO A 62 -17.51 2.16 -31.74
CA PRO A 62 -18.84 1.70 -32.14
C PRO A 62 -19.23 0.33 -31.55
N SER A 63 -18.25 -0.51 -31.20
CA SER A 63 -18.46 -1.78 -30.49
C SER A 63 -18.97 -1.61 -29.06
N PHE A 64 -18.67 -0.47 -28.42
CA PHE A 64 -19.11 -0.17 -27.05
C PHE A 64 -20.48 0.49 -27.00
N TYR A 65 -20.86 1.24 -28.05
CA TYR A 65 -22.13 1.95 -28.13
C TYR A 65 -23.37 1.11 -27.74
N PRO A 66 -23.53 -0.16 -28.20
CA PRO A 66 -24.70 -0.98 -27.86
C PRO A 66 -24.87 -1.28 -26.37
N PHE A 67 -23.81 -1.11 -25.56
CA PHE A 67 -23.83 -1.40 -24.13
C PHE A 67 -24.11 -0.18 -23.26
N VAL A 68 -24.10 1.04 -23.83
CA VAL A 68 -24.30 2.28 -23.09
C VAL A 68 -25.77 2.64 -23.03
N ASN A 69 -26.27 2.75 -21.80
CA ASN A 69 -27.63 3.17 -21.48
C ASN A 69 -27.58 4.54 -20.79
N TYR A 70 -28.72 5.23 -20.73
CA TYR A 70 -28.83 6.54 -20.10
C TYR A 70 -29.87 6.51 -18.98
N SER A 71 -29.54 7.11 -17.83
CA SER A 71 -30.50 7.30 -16.74
C SER A 71 -31.56 8.33 -17.12
N LYS A 72 -32.60 8.49 -16.30
CA LYS A 72 -33.63 9.53 -16.50
C LYS A 72 -33.05 10.94 -16.51
N GLU A 73 -31.94 11.13 -15.80
CA GLU A 73 -31.17 12.38 -15.70
C GLU A 73 -30.14 12.53 -16.82
N GLY A 74 -30.13 11.64 -17.82
CA GLY A 74 -29.22 11.69 -18.96
C GLY A 74 -27.80 11.23 -18.65
N LYS A 75 -27.54 10.61 -17.50
CA LYS A 75 -26.20 10.10 -17.15
C LYS A 75 -25.95 8.75 -17.83
N PRO A 76 -24.85 8.59 -18.60
CA PRO A 76 -24.54 7.33 -19.24
C PRO A 76 -24.08 6.29 -18.20
N TYR A 77 -24.49 5.04 -18.38
CA TYR A 77 -24.09 3.90 -17.56
C TYR A 77 -24.07 2.62 -18.40
N ILE A 78 -23.39 1.57 -17.90
CA ILE A 78 -23.45 0.22 -18.47
C ILE A 78 -24.03 -0.75 -17.45
N ASP A 79 -24.62 -1.84 -17.94
CA ASP A 79 -24.97 -2.96 -17.09
C ASP A 79 -23.72 -3.82 -16.83
N TYR A 80 -23.12 -3.66 -15.66
CA TYR A 80 -21.98 -4.46 -15.21
C TYR A 80 -22.33 -5.94 -14.95
N LYS A 81 -23.62 -6.31 -15.01
CA LYS A 81 -24.07 -7.71 -15.03
C LYS A 81 -24.07 -8.33 -16.44
N ASN A 82 -23.79 -7.55 -17.48
CA ASN A 82 -23.51 -8.08 -18.81
C ASN A 82 -21.99 -8.28 -18.96
N PRO A 83 -21.50 -9.54 -19.10
CA PRO A 83 -20.07 -9.81 -19.22
C PRO A 83 -19.46 -9.25 -20.51
N GLU A 84 -20.23 -9.14 -21.58
CA GLU A 84 -19.79 -8.51 -22.83
C GLU A 84 -19.59 -7.01 -22.66
N ALA A 85 -20.51 -6.34 -21.97
CA ALA A 85 -20.39 -4.91 -21.66
C ALA A 85 -19.16 -4.61 -20.79
N ALA A 86 -18.92 -5.43 -19.75
CA ALA A 86 -17.76 -5.28 -18.88
C ALA A 86 -16.43 -5.53 -19.62
N ARG A 87 -16.42 -6.52 -20.53
CA ARG A 87 -15.27 -6.82 -21.39
C ARG A 87 -15.00 -5.72 -22.39
N GLU A 88 -16.02 -5.22 -23.06
CA GLU A 88 -15.87 -4.15 -24.04
C GLU A 88 -15.43 -2.84 -23.39
N LEU A 89 -15.95 -2.49 -22.21
CA LEU A 89 -15.44 -1.38 -21.43
C LEU A 89 -13.94 -1.58 -21.12
N THR A 90 -13.54 -2.78 -20.70
CA THR A 90 -12.14 -3.10 -20.40
C THR A 90 -11.25 -2.90 -21.63
N TYR A 91 -11.69 -3.35 -22.81
CA TYR A 91 -10.97 -3.15 -24.07
C TYR A 91 -10.86 -1.67 -24.44
N CYS A 92 -11.95 -0.92 -24.33
CA CYS A 92 -11.96 0.52 -24.61
C CYS A 92 -10.98 1.27 -23.71
N LEU A 93 -11.00 1.00 -22.41
CA LEU A 93 -10.08 1.62 -21.45
C LEU A 93 -8.63 1.26 -21.74
N LEU A 94 -8.32 -0.01 -22.02
CA LEU A 94 -6.95 -0.42 -22.35
C LEU A 94 -6.42 0.25 -23.62
N ARG A 95 -7.26 0.33 -24.65
CA ARG A 95 -6.89 0.94 -25.93
C ARG A 95 -6.72 2.44 -25.80
N GLU A 96 -7.69 3.13 -25.21
CA GLU A 96 -7.71 4.60 -25.07
C GLU A 96 -6.57 5.08 -24.17
N ASP A 97 -6.40 4.45 -23.01
CA ASP A 97 -5.60 5.00 -21.93
C ASP A 97 -4.18 4.43 -21.84
N PHE A 98 -3.93 3.28 -22.47
CA PHE A 98 -2.66 2.54 -22.37
C PHE A 98 -2.14 2.06 -23.74
N ASN A 99 -2.90 2.25 -24.81
CA ASN A 99 -2.62 1.71 -26.14
C ASN A 99 -2.37 0.18 -26.10
N LEU A 100 -3.13 -0.52 -25.26
CA LEU A 100 -3.06 -1.97 -25.11
C LEU A 100 -4.26 -2.65 -25.77
N PHE A 101 -3.98 -3.74 -26.49
CA PHE A 101 -4.96 -4.56 -27.19
C PHE A 101 -5.09 -5.91 -26.50
N LEU A 102 -6.30 -6.20 -26.02
CA LEU A 102 -6.59 -7.43 -25.28
C LEU A 102 -7.60 -8.28 -26.03
N ASP A 103 -7.43 -9.60 -25.94
CA ASP A 103 -8.45 -10.59 -26.28
C ASP A 103 -8.54 -11.62 -25.16
N ILE A 104 -9.72 -11.76 -24.56
CA ILE A 104 -10.04 -12.73 -23.51
C ILE A 104 -11.39 -13.39 -23.79
N PRO A 105 -11.52 -14.70 -23.46
CA PRO A 105 -12.79 -15.39 -23.63
C PRO A 105 -13.79 -14.98 -22.54
N LEU A 106 -15.08 -15.06 -22.84
CA LEU A 106 -16.15 -14.63 -21.91
C LEU A 106 -16.26 -15.50 -20.65
N ASP A 107 -15.70 -16.71 -20.67
CA ASP A 107 -15.66 -17.66 -19.55
C ASP A 107 -14.43 -17.49 -18.64
N THR A 108 -13.79 -16.31 -18.70
CA THR A 108 -12.68 -15.94 -17.80
C THR A 108 -12.98 -14.63 -17.08
N LEU A 109 -12.25 -14.39 -15.99
CA LEU A 109 -12.41 -13.17 -15.21
C LEU A 109 -11.99 -11.93 -16.03
N CYS A 110 -12.94 -11.05 -16.33
CA CYS A 110 -12.64 -9.76 -16.95
C CYS A 110 -12.07 -8.78 -15.90
N PRO A 111 -10.84 -8.25 -16.09
CA PRO A 111 -10.19 -7.43 -15.06
C PRO A 111 -10.67 -5.97 -15.06
N PRO A 112 -11.24 -5.44 -13.95
CA PRO A 112 -11.57 -4.03 -13.87
C PRO A 112 -10.31 -3.17 -13.77
N ILE A 113 -9.96 -2.42 -14.82
CA ILE A 113 -8.68 -1.70 -14.94
C ILE A 113 -8.34 -0.80 -13.75
N PRO A 114 -9.25 0.05 -13.22
CA PRO A 114 -8.92 0.90 -12.08
C PRO A 114 -8.48 0.10 -10.83
N SER A 115 -9.07 -1.08 -10.63
CA SER A 115 -8.71 -1.98 -9.51
C SER A 115 -7.33 -2.61 -9.68
N ARG A 116 -6.89 -2.82 -10.92
CA ARG A 116 -5.58 -3.41 -11.23
C ARG A 116 -4.47 -2.37 -11.10
N LEU A 117 -4.73 -1.13 -11.53
CA LEU A 117 -3.81 0.00 -11.37
C LEU A 117 -3.50 0.32 -9.91
N ASN A 118 -4.50 0.25 -9.02
CA ASN A 118 -4.25 0.43 -7.58
C ASN A 118 -3.18 -0.53 -7.05
N TYR A 119 -3.15 -1.78 -7.54
CA TYR A 119 -2.15 -2.75 -7.11
C TYR A 119 -0.80 -2.44 -7.75
N ILE A 120 -0.75 -2.15 -9.07
CA ILE A 120 0.51 -1.78 -9.75
C ILE A 120 1.17 -0.58 -9.09
N HIS A 121 0.42 0.50 -8.81
CA HIS A 121 0.98 1.67 -8.16
C HIS A 121 1.48 1.41 -6.74
N TRP A 122 0.80 0.54 -5.99
CA TRP A 122 1.30 0.14 -4.69
C TRP A 122 2.61 -0.67 -4.77
N ILE A 123 2.77 -1.50 -5.80
CA ILE A 123 4.05 -2.19 -6.06
C ILE A 123 5.13 -1.17 -6.45
N GLU A 124 4.82 -0.17 -7.27
CA GLU A 124 5.76 0.93 -7.60
C GLU A 124 6.28 1.61 -6.32
N ASP A 125 5.39 2.00 -5.39
CA ASP A 125 5.79 2.61 -4.11
C ASP A 125 6.62 1.66 -3.25
N LEU A 126 6.24 0.39 -3.20
CA LEU A 126 6.94 -0.61 -2.39
C LEU A 126 8.36 -0.84 -2.90
N ILE A 127 8.55 -0.92 -4.22
CA ILE A 127 9.87 -1.07 -4.83
C ILE A 127 10.68 0.21 -4.66
N SER A 128 10.14 1.38 -5.01
CA SER A 128 10.90 2.64 -4.91
C SER A 128 11.30 2.99 -3.48
N SER A 129 10.47 2.64 -2.49
CA SER A 129 10.80 2.88 -1.07
C SER A 129 11.79 1.88 -0.48
N THR A 130 12.17 0.84 -1.21
CA THR A 130 13.10 -0.20 -0.76
C THR A 130 14.23 -0.50 -1.75
N GLU A 131 14.39 0.35 -2.76
CA GLU A 131 15.61 0.43 -3.58
C GLU A 131 16.67 1.22 -2.83
N SER A 132 17.93 0.79 -2.90
CA SER A 132 19.02 1.61 -2.38
C SER A 132 19.18 2.87 -3.25
N HIS A 133 19.82 3.91 -2.71
CA HIS A 133 20.15 5.12 -3.48
C HIS A 133 20.94 4.83 -4.75
N GLU A 134 21.74 3.76 -4.75
CA GLU A 134 22.55 3.35 -5.89
C GLU A 134 21.73 2.65 -6.98
N GLU A 135 20.67 1.93 -6.59
CA GLU A 135 19.78 1.17 -7.49
C GLU A 135 18.70 2.04 -8.15
N LEU A 136 18.31 3.13 -7.51
CA LEU A 136 17.13 3.93 -7.86
C LEU A 136 17.14 4.35 -9.34
N GLY A 137 16.17 3.82 -10.11
CA GLY A 137 15.97 4.15 -11.52
C GLY A 137 17.02 3.59 -12.49
N LYS A 138 18.02 2.85 -12.01
CA LYS A 138 19.11 2.29 -12.84
C LYS A 138 18.93 0.83 -13.18
N ASN A 139 18.19 0.08 -12.36
CA ASN A 139 18.07 -1.36 -12.48
C ASN A 139 16.78 -1.81 -13.18
N THR A 140 16.89 -2.94 -13.90
CA THR A 140 15.73 -3.69 -14.39
C THR A 140 14.99 -4.31 -13.20
N VAL A 141 13.70 -4.01 -13.09
CA VAL A 141 12.83 -4.54 -12.05
C VAL A 141 12.22 -5.84 -12.54
N HIS A 142 12.58 -6.95 -11.90
CA HIS A 142 12.09 -8.28 -12.27
C HIS A 142 10.89 -8.66 -11.39
N GLY A 143 9.71 -8.73 -11.99
CA GLY A 143 8.45 -9.12 -11.33
C GLY A 143 8.03 -10.55 -11.66
N ILE A 144 7.31 -11.18 -10.73
CA ILE A 144 6.57 -12.44 -10.98
C ILE A 144 5.08 -12.17 -10.83
N ASP A 145 4.26 -12.56 -11.81
CA ASP A 145 2.81 -12.57 -11.68
C ASP A 145 2.31 -14.02 -11.53
N ILE A 146 1.69 -14.32 -10.39
CA ILE A 146 1.16 -15.65 -10.04
C ILE A 146 -0.32 -15.69 -10.38
N GLY A 147 -0.71 -16.58 -11.31
CA GLY A 147 -2.08 -16.66 -11.80
C GLY A 147 -2.42 -15.47 -12.69
N THR A 148 -1.63 -15.28 -13.76
CA THR A 148 -1.75 -14.11 -14.65
C THR A 148 -3.08 -14.05 -15.41
N GLY A 149 -3.80 -15.18 -15.47
CA GLY A 149 -5.08 -15.34 -16.16
C GLY A 149 -4.94 -15.17 -17.67
N ALA A 150 -6.06 -15.33 -18.38
CA ALA A 150 -6.09 -15.12 -19.83
C ALA A 150 -5.65 -13.70 -20.25
N SER A 151 -5.91 -12.72 -19.38
CA SER A 151 -5.64 -11.32 -19.67
C SER A 151 -4.16 -10.93 -19.62
N CYS A 152 -3.34 -11.58 -18.79
CA CYS A 152 -1.99 -11.12 -18.47
C CYS A 152 -1.93 -9.64 -18.02
N ILE A 153 -2.99 -9.17 -17.35
CA ILE A 153 -3.24 -7.74 -17.17
C ILE A 153 -2.17 -7.02 -16.34
N TYR A 154 -1.63 -7.67 -15.31
CA TYR A 154 -0.61 -7.05 -14.45
C TYR A 154 0.73 -6.87 -15.18
N PRO A 155 1.29 -7.89 -15.86
CA PRO A 155 2.46 -7.71 -16.72
C PRO A 155 2.27 -6.64 -17.80
N LEU A 156 1.14 -6.65 -18.52
CA LEU A 156 0.86 -5.69 -19.59
C LEU A 156 0.83 -4.24 -19.06
N LEU A 157 0.06 -3.98 -17.99
CA LEU A 157 0.02 -2.64 -17.37
C LEU A 157 1.38 -2.26 -16.78
N GLY A 158 2.03 -3.18 -16.07
CA GLY A 158 3.33 -2.96 -15.43
C GLY A 158 4.41 -2.54 -16.42
N CYS A 159 4.61 -3.28 -17.51
CA CYS A 159 5.59 -2.95 -18.56
C CYS A 159 5.22 -1.70 -19.38
N THR A 160 3.91 -1.39 -19.49
CA THR A 160 3.45 -0.19 -20.19
C THR A 160 3.79 1.06 -19.39
N LEU A 161 3.49 1.04 -18.09
CA LEU A 161 3.73 2.15 -17.15
C LEU A 161 5.21 2.29 -16.77
N ASN A 162 5.93 1.17 -16.65
CA ASN A 162 7.30 1.14 -16.15
C ASN A 162 8.21 0.48 -17.19
N LYS A 163 9.00 1.28 -17.92
CA LYS A 163 9.79 0.80 -19.06
C LYS A 163 10.90 -0.18 -18.67
N ASN A 164 11.38 -0.12 -17.43
CA ASN A 164 12.41 -0.99 -16.87
C ASN A 164 11.84 -2.26 -16.20
N TRP A 165 10.54 -2.51 -16.25
CA TRP A 165 9.94 -3.72 -15.68
C TRP A 165 9.96 -4.88 -16.68
N VAL A 166 10.31 -6.05 -16.17
CA VAL A 166 10.29 -7.35 -16.87
C VAL A 166 9.52 -8.34 -16.01
N PHE A 167 8.66 -9.16 -16.61
CA PHE A 167 7.82 -10.11 -15.90
C PHE A 167 8.09 -11.56 -16.30
N LEU A 168 8.09 -12.41 -15.27
CA LEU A 168 7.72 -13.81 -15.41
C LEU A 168 6.23 -13.96 -15.04
N ALA A 169 5.38 -14.18 -16.04
CA ALA A 169 3.94 -14.36 -15.86
C ALA A 169 3.59 -15.86 -15.85
N THR A 170 2.79 -16.30 -14.89
CA THR A 170 2.62 -17.72 -14.61
C THR A 170 1.16 -18.08 -14.42
N ASP A 171 0.76 -19.24 -14.94
CA ASP A 171 -0.60 -19.76 -14.75
C ASP A 171 -0.62 -21.29 -14.84
N ILE A 172 -1.57 -21.93 -14.16
CA ILE A 172 -1.77 -23.39 -14.20
C ILE A 172 -2.63 -23.81 -15.40
N ASP A 173 -3.57 -22.95 -15.78
CA ASP A 173 -4.56 -23.22 -16.81
C ASP A 173 -3.95 -23.07 -18.22
N LYS A 174 -4.10 -24.12 -19.03
CA LYS A 174 -3.50 -24.15 -20.37
C LYS A 174 -4.14 -23.12 -21.31
N LYS A 175 -5.44 -22.86 -21.16
CA LYS A 175 -6.19 -21.90 -22.00
C LYS A 175 -5.77 -20.48 -21.62
N ALA A 176 -5.72 -20.15 -20.34
CA ALA A 176 -5.23 -18.88 -19.81
C ALA A 176 -3.82 -18.57 -20.31
N VAL A 177 -2.88 -19.53 -20.21
CA VAL A 177 -1.51 -19.36 -20.73
C VAL A 177 -1.49 -19.05 -22.23
N LYS A 178 -2.35 -19.70 -23.02
CA LYS A 178 -2.43 -19.44 -24.46
C LYS A 178 -2.86 -17.99 -24.73
N TYR A 179 -3.99 -17.57 -24.15
CA TYR A 179 -4.48 -16.19 -24.32
C TYR A 179 -3.47 -15.17 -23.79
N ALA A 180 -2.84 -15.41 -22.65
CA ALA A 180 -1.83 -14.53 -22.09
C ALA A 180 -0.65 -14.34 -23.06
N LYS A 181 -0.15 -15.42 -23.67
CA LYS A 181 0.90 -15.35 -24.71
C LYS A 181 0.45 -14.56 -25.92
N ASP A 182 -0.74 -14.84 -26.45
CA ASP A 182 -1.28 -14.14 -27.61
C ASP A 182 -1.47 -12.64 -27.31
N ASN A 183 -1.89 -12.29 -26.08
CA ASN A 183 -2.03 -10.92 -25.62
C ASN A 183 -0.68 -10.20 -25.46
N VAL A 184 0.35 -10.86 -24.92
CA VAL A 184 1.71 -10.30 -24.87
C VAL A 184 2.24 -10.03 -26.28
N HIS A 185 2.10 -11.01 -27.17
CA HIS A 185 2.57 -10.90 -28.54
C HIS A 185 1.88 -9.77 -29.31
N ARG A 186 0.55 -9.66 -29.19
CA ARG A 186 -0.23 -8.59 -29.84
C ARG A 186 0.21 -7.19 -29.45
N ASN A 187 0.78 -7.02 -28.25
CA ASN A 187 1.25 -5.74 -27.75
C ASN A 187 2.76 -5.54 -27.94
N ASN A 188 3.47 -6.44 -28.63
CA ASN A 188 4.91 -6.40 -28.86
C ASN A 188 5.71 -6.30 -27.54
N LEU A 189 5.33 -7.10 -26.53
CA LEU A 189 5.99 -7.13 -25.21
C LEU A 189 6.67 -8.47 -24.92
N ASP A 190 6.93 -9.29 -25.94
CA ASP A 190 7.58 -10.61 -25.82
C ASP A 190 8.99 -10.52 -25.20
N ASP A 191 9.69 -9.41 -25.38
CA ASP A 191 11.01 -9.13 -24.81
C ASP A 191 10.96 -8.84 -23.31
N LYS A 192 9.81 -8.38 -22.81
CA LYS A 192 9.62 -7.98 -21.40
C LYS A 192 8.77 -8.96 -20.60
N ILE A 193 7.91 -9.74 -21.24
CA ILE A 193 6.96 -10.60 -20.54
C ILE A 193 7.12 -12.04 -21.00
N THR A 194 7.67 -12.89 -20.14
CA THR A 194 7.74 -14.32 -20.37
C THR A 194 6.56 -15.03 -19.70
N VAL A 195 5.65 -15.60 -20.48
CA VAL A 195 4.53 -16.40 -19.95
C VAL A 195 4.88 -17.88 -19.87
N ARG A 196 4.79 -18.48 -18.68
CA ARG A 196 5.06 -19.91 -18.42
C ARG A 196 3.87 -20.63 -17.80
N ARG A 197 3.62 -21.85 -18.27
CA ARG A 197 2.65 -22.74 -17.62
C ARG A 197 3.29 -23.42 -16.42
N ASN A 198 2.68 -23.26 -15.25
CA ASN A 198 2.94 -24.12 -14.11
C ASN A 198 2.14 -25.42 -14.28
N LYS A 199 2.82 -26.57 -14.26
CA LYS A 199 2.15 -27.87 -14.47
C LYS A 199 1.62 -28.50 -13.18
N THR A 200 1.94 -27.92 -12.03
CA THR A 200 1.55 -28.43 -10.71
C THR A 200 0.94 -27.29 -9.90
N ASP A 201 -0.13 -27.57 -9.19
CA ASP A 201 -0.72 -26.70 -8.16
C ASP A 201 0.06 -26.76 -6.84
N LYS A 202 0.74 -27.88 -6.57
CA LYS A 202 1.52 -28.11 -5.33
C LYS A 202 2.75 -27.23 -5.11
N LYS A 203 3.26 -26.57 -6.16
CA LYS A 203 4.46 -25.71 -6.09
C LYS A 203 4.19 -24.44 -6.90
N ILE A 204 3.91 -23.33 -6.23
CA ILE A 204 3.52 -22.05 -6.83
C ILE A 204 4.75 -21.33 -7.42
N LEU A 205 5.78 -21.11 -6.60
CA LEU A 205 7.03 -20.42 -6.93
C LEU A 205 8.24 -21.38 -6.99
N LEU A 206 8.21 -22.47 -6.23
CA LEU A 206 9.27 -23.48 -6.12
C LEU A 206 9.31 -24.50 -7.26
N ASN A 207 8.53 -24.31 -8.32
CA ASN A 207 8.66 -25.16 -9.49
C ASN A 207 10.06 -24.99 -10.09
N GLU A 208 10.79 -26.11 -10.21
CA GLU A 208 12.19 -26.20 -10.67
C GLU A 208 12.43 -25.53 -12.03
N ASN A 209 11.37 -25.27 -12.81
CA ASN A 209 11.46 -24.60 -14.10
C ASN A 209 11.08 -23.11 -14.10
N MET A 210 10.62 -22.53 -12.99
CA MET A 210 10.15 -21.15 -12.93
C MET A 210 11.30 -20.18 -12.69
N ILE A 211 12.11 -20.41 -11.65
CA ILE A 211 13.24 -19.55 -11.29
C ILE A 211 14.57 -20.26 -11.57
N LYS A 212 14.77 -20.64 -12.84
CA LYS A 212 15.95 -21.40 -13.32
C LYS A 212 17.24 -20.62 -13.21
N ASP A 213 17.18 -19.33 -13.52
CA ASP A 213 18.35 -18.47 -13.47
C ASP A 213 18.57 -18.05 -12.02
N THR A 214 19.66 -18.55 -11.43
CA THR A 214 20.06 -18.23 -10.06
C THR A 214 20.71 -16.84 -9.95
N THR A 215 21.03 -16.20 -11.08
CA THR A 215 21.61 -14.85 -11.12
C THR A 215 20.54 -13.75 -11.04
N ILE A 216 19.32 -14.03 -11.50
CA ILE A 216 18.20 -13.09 -11.44
C ILE A 216 17.67 -13.02 -10.01
N LYS A 217 17.74 -11.82 -9.42
CA LYS A 217 17.01 -11.47 -8.20
C LYS A 217 15.71 -10.77 -8.58
N PHE A 218 14.60 -11.31 -8.10
CA PHE A 218 13.29 -10.70 -8.36
C PHE A 218 13.02 -9.59 -7.36
N SER A 219 12.54 -8.46 -7.85
CA SER A 219 12.14 -7.32 -7.01
C SER A 219 10.82 -7.61 -6.30
N PHE A 220 9.88 -8.29 -6.96
CA PHE A 220 8.63 -8.69 -6.34
C PHE A 220 8.00 -9.93 -6.97
N CYS A 221 7.09 -10.56 -6.23
CA CYS A 221 5.99 -11.32 -6.81
C CYS A 221 4.66 -10.68 -6.43
N MET A 222 3.68 -10.80 -7.32
CA MET A 222 2.31 -10.35 -7.10
C MET A 222 1.32 -11.45 -7.43
N CYS A 223 0.17 -11.40 -6.78
CA CYS A 223 -0.87 -12.42 -6.90
C CYS A 223 -2.25 -11.80 -6.66
N ASN A 224 -3.21 -12.15 -7.51
CA ASN A 224 -4.63 -11.94 -7.22
C ASN A 224 -5.29 -13.33 -7.08
N PRO A 225 -5.29 -13.91 -5.86
CA PRO A 225 -5.59 -15.32 -5.65
C PRO A 225 -7.07 -15.64 -5.93
N PRO A 226 -7.40 -16.92 -6.20
CA PRO A 226 -8.77 -17.39 -6.20
C PRO A 226 -9.45 -17.12 -4.85
N PHE A 227 -10.66 -16.57 -4.89
CA PHE A 227 -11.29 -15.98 -3.70
C PHE A 227 -12.03 -16.98 -2.81
N TYR A 228 -12.42 -18.12 -3.34
CA TYR A 228 -13.37 -19.02 -2.70
C TYR A 228 -12.79 -20.42 -2.52
N GLU A 229 -13.27 -21.14 -1.51
CA GLU A 229 -12.89 -22.54 -1.32
C GLU A 229 -13.66 -23.47 -2.25
N ASN A 230 -14.95 -23.18 -2.42
CA ASN A 230 -15.89 -23.96 -3.22
C ASN A 230 -17.09 -23.09 -3.62
N GLN A 231 -17.94 -23.65 -4.48
CA GLN A 231 -19.16 -23.02 -4.99
C GLN A 231 -20.12 -22.60 -3.87
N GLU A 232 -20.27 -23.42 -2.81
CA GLU A 232 -21.15 -23.12 -1.68
C GLU A 232 -20.70 -21.86 -0.91
N GLN A 233 -19.39 -21.67 -0.74
CA GLN A 233 -18.84 -20.47 -0.11
C GLN A 233 -19.07 -19.21 -0.97
N TYR A 234 -19.04 -19.35 -2.30
CA TYR A 234 -19.38 -18.27 -3.22
C TYR A 234 -20.86 -17.85 -3.05
N GLU A 235 -21.77 -18.82 -3.07
CA GLU A 235 -23.21 -18.60 -2.94
C GLU A 235 -23.58 -17.95 -1.60
N LYS A 236 -23.07 -18.46 -0.48
CA LYS A 236 -23.24 -17.83 0.85
C LYS A 236 -22.71 -16.40 0.90
N GLY A 237 -21.58 -16.13 0.23
CA GLY A 237 -21.01 -14.79 0.13
C GLY A 237 -21.85 -13.83 -0.72
N VAL A 238 -22.60 -14.34 -1.71
CA VAL A 238 -23.57 -13.56 -2.49
C VAL A 238 -24.82 -13.26 -1.65
N GLU A 239 -25.34 -14.26 -0.92
CA GLU A 239 -26.53 -14.12 -0.05
C GLU A 239 -26.31 -13.17 1.13
N SER A 240 -25.12 -13.17 1.73
CA SER A 240 -24.79 -12.30 2.87
C SER A 240 -24.67 -10.80 2.54
N LYS A 241 -24.63 -10.43 1.25
CA LYS A 241 -24.54 -9.03 0.83
C LYS A 241 -25.94 -8.42 0.76
N ILE A 242 -26.18 -7.40 1.58
CA ILE A 242 -27.43 -6.61 1.62
C ILE A 242 -27.79 -6.02 0.25
N THR A 243 -26.81 -5.84 -0.64
CA THR A 243 -27.01 -5.48 -2.05
C THR A 243 -26.33 -6.50 -2.96
N SER A 244 -27.04 -6.96 -4.01
CA SER A 244 -26.43 -7.85 -5.02
C SER A 244 -25.17 -7.18 -5.61
N SER A 245 -24.09 -7.94 -5.78
CA SER A 245 -22.87 -7.41 -6.43
C SER A 245 -23.25 -6.83 -7.79
N HIS A 246 -22.81 -5.60 -8.09
CA HIS A 246 -23.21 -4.91 -9.31
C HIS A 246 -22.49 -5.46 -10.55
N SER A 247 -21.52 -6.38 -10.40
CA SER A 247 -20.69 -6.95 -11.47
C SER A 247 -20.80 -8.48 -11.54
N VAL A 248 -20.76 -9.06 -12.76
CA VAL A 248 -20.65 -10.52 -12.95
C VAL A 248 -19.28 -11.05 -12.49
N CYS A 249 -19.27 -12.24 -11.89
CA CYS A 249 -18.06 -13.03 -11.70
C CYS A 249 -18.03 -14.13 -12.77
N THR A 250 -17.33 -13.90 -13.89
CA THR A 250 -17.18 -14.86 -15.01
C THR A 250 -15.90 -15.70 -14.93
N GLY A 251 -15.27 -15.78 -13.76
CA GLY A 251 -14.02 -16.52 -13.60
C GLY A 251 -14.19 -18.02 -13.87
N SER A 252 -13.17 -18.65 -14.44
CA SER A 252 -13.14 -20.12 -14.53
C SER A 252 -13.05 -20.73 -13.12
N SER A 253 -13.36 -22.03 -12.96
CA SER A 253 -13.32 -22.69 -11.65
C SER A 253 -11.98 -22.52 -10.93
N ASN A 254 -10.86 -22.55 -11.67
CA ASN A 254 -9.51 -22.37 -11.09
C ASN A 254 -9.17 -20.90 -10.76
N GLU A 255 -9.85 -19.93 -11.39
CA GLU A 255 -9.71 -18.49 -11.05
C GLU A 255 -10.59 -18.10 -9.87
N MET A 256 -11.64 -18.88 -9.58
CA MET A 256 -12.59 -18.60 -8.50
C MET A 256 -12.32 -19.43 -7.24
N PHE A 257 -11.90 -20.69 -7.40
CA PHE A 257 -11.83 -21.67 -6.33
C PHE A 257 -10.42 -22.22 -6.11
N THR A 258 -10.06 -22.43 -4.85
CA THR A 258 -8.85 -23.14 -4.43
C THR A 258 -9.11 -23.83 -3.09
N PRO A 259 -8.62 -25.06 -2.83
CA PRO A 259 -8.76 -25.71 -1.54
C PRO A 259 -8.29 -24.81 -0.38
N GLY A 260 -9.06 -24.69 0.70
CA GLY A 260 -8.79 -23.77 1.82
C GLY A 260 -8.97 -22.27 1.50
N GLY A 261 -9.41 -21.95 0.28
CA GLY A 261 -9.70 -20.60 -0.20
C GLY A 261 -8.49 -19.67 -0.25
N GLU A 262 -8.79 -18.37 -0.37
CA GLU A 262 -7.79 -17.31 -0.46
C GLU A 262 -6.70 -17.37 0.63
N PHE A 263 -7.08 -17.71 1.86
CA PHE A 263 -6.14 -17.80 2.98
C PHE A 263 -5.09 -18.89 2.76
N GLN A 264 -5.50 -20.10 2.38
CA GLN A 264 -4.57 -21.20 2.19
C GLN A 264 -3.62 -20.92 1.03
N PHE A 265 -4.12 -20.38 -0.08
CA PHE A 265 -3.27 -20.05 -1.23
C PHE A 265 -2.16 -19.05 -0.88
N ILE A 266 -2.50 -18.00 -0.11
CA ILE A 266 -1.49 -17.02 0.36
C ILE A 266 -0.55 -17.67 1.38
N LYS A 267 -1.06 -18.57 2.24
CA LYS A 267 -0.23 -19.34 3.17
C LYS A 267 0.77 -20.24 2.45
N ASP A 268 0.40 -20.86 1.34
CA ASP A 268 1.30 -21.67 0.52
C ASP A 268 2.42 -20.79 -0.08
N ILE A 269 2.09 -19.60 -0.59
CA ILE A 269 3.10 -18.62 -1.03
C ILE A 269 4.04 -18.25 0.14
N LEU A 270 3.50 -18.04 1.34
CA LEU A 270 4.29 -17.77 2.54
C LEU A 270 5.23 -18.94 2.87
N GLU A 271 4.74 -20.17 2.88
CA GLU A 271 5.54 -21.37 3.14
C GLU A 271 6.68 -21.53 2.12
N GLU A 272 6.41 -21.30 0.84
CA GLU A 272 7.45 -21.31 -0.19
C GLU A 272 8.44 -20.14 -0.07
N SER A 273 7.96 -18.97 0.39
CA SER A 273 8.80 -17.81 0.64
C SER A 273 9.81 -18.05 1.78
N LEU A 274 9.49 -18.93 2.74
CA LEU A 274 10.43 -19.32 3.80
C LEU A 274 11.64 -20.10 3.25
N ILE A 275 11.50 -20.73 2.08
CA ILE A 275 12.57 -21.42 1.38
C ILE A 275 13.31 -20.45 0.45
N LEU A 276 12.57 -19.65 -0.32
CA LEU A 276 13.13 -18.72 -1.31
C LEU A 276 13.80 -17.49 -0.69
N ARG A 277 13.36 -17.07 0.50
CA ARG A 277 13.91 -15.97 1.30
C ARG A 277 14.13 -14.73 0.45
N THR A 278 15.36 -14.27 0.31
CA THR A 278 15.75 -13.04 -0.41
C THR A 278 15.88 -13.21 -1.92
N LYS A 279 15.55 -14.38 -2.49
CA LYS A 279 15.51 -14.57 -3.96
C LYS A 279 14.46 -13.68 -4.62
N ILE A 280 13.37 -13.41 -3.90
CA ILE A 280 12.38 -12.39 -4.23
C ILE A 280 12.41 -11.36 -3.09
N ARG A 281 12.62 -10.08 -3.40
CA ARG A 281 12.71 -9.01 -2.40
C ARG A 281 11.38 -8.82 -1.69
N TRP A 282 10.26 -8.72 -2.43
CA TRP A 282 8.92 -8.59 -1.87
C TRP A 282 7.96 -9.66 -2.37
N TYR A 283 7.40 -10.43 -1.44
CA TYR A 283 6.28 -11.32 -1.72
C TYR A 283 5.00 -10.54 -1.45
N THR A 284 4.08 -10.48 -2.41
CA THR A 284 2.83 -9.72 -2.24
C THR A 284 1.62 -10.47 -2.74
N SER A 285 0.45 -10.19 -2.15
CA SER A 285 -0.84 -10.67 -2.63
C SER A 285 -1.94 -9.63 -2.40
N LYS A 286 -2.85 -9.53 -3.36
CA LYS A 286 -4.15 -8.88 -3.19
C LYS A 286 -5.07 -9.79 -2.36
N ILE A 287 -5.93 -9.18 -1.56
CA ILE A 287 -6.85 -9.86 -0.64
C ILE A 287 -8.27 -9.31 -0.83
N GLY A 288 -9.21 -10.24 -0.95
CA GLY A 288 -10.65 -10.08 -1.11
C GLY A 288 -11.38 -9.86 0.19
N ARG A 289 -10.91 -10.46 1.30
CA ARG A 289 -11.59 -10.43 2.60
C ARG A 289 -10.67 -9.92 3.72
N LEU A 290 -11.17 -8.97 4.51
CA LEU A 290 -10.43 -8.39 5.64
C LEU A 290 -9.98 -9.45 6.66
N GLU A 291 -10.79 -10.48 6.90
CA GLU A 291 -10.45 -11.56 7.82
C GLU A 291 -9.20 -12.32 7.39
N THR A 292 -8.99 -12.50 6.09
CA THR A 292 -7.79 -13.12 5.53
C THR A 292 -6.54 -12.33 5.91
N VAL A 293 -6.60 -10.99 5.86
CA VAL A 293 -5.47 -10.11 6.26
C VAL A 293 -5.01 -10.43 7.68
N ASN A 294 -5.96 -10.51 8.63
CA ASN A 294 -5.64 -10.79 10.03
C ASN A 294 -5.00 -12.18 10.20
N LYS A 295 -5.54 -13.20 9.52
CA LYS A 295 -5.00 -14.56 9.60
C LYS A 295 -3.57 -14.63 9.04
N ILE A 296 -3.31 -14.01 7.88
CA ILE A 296 -1.97 -14.00 7.27
C ILE A 296 -0.97 -13.23 8.14
N VAL A 297 -1.36 -12.08 8.71
CA VAL A 297 -0.47 -11.34 9.63
C VAL A 297 -0.12 -12.19 10.87
N CYS A 298 -1.05 -13.00 11.38
CA CYS A 298 -0.72 -13.95 12.45
C CYS A 298 0.32 -14.99 12.00
N GLU A 299 0.20 -15.55 10.80
CA GLU A 299 1.17 -16.53 10.27
C GLU A 299 2.55 -15.90 9.99
N LEU A 300 2.60 -14.66 9.50
CA LEU A 300 3.84 -13.89 9.35
C LEU A 300 4.57 -13.73 10.69
N LYS A 301 3.83 -13.31 11.73
CA LYS A 301 4.38 -13.14 13.09
C LYS A 301 4.85 -14.46 13.70
N LYS A 302 4.10 -15.55 13.54
CA LYS A 302 4.51 -16.90 13.98
C LYS A 302 5.81 -17.34 13.29
N SER A 303 5.99 -16.95 12.04
CA SER A 303 7.19 -17.26 11.24
C SER A 303 8.36 -16.30 11.52
N GLY A 304 8.22 -15.37 12.48
CA GLY A 304 9.26 -14.39 12.84
C GLY A 304 9.48 -13.30 11.79
N ILE A 305 8.50 -13.04 10.92
CA ILE A 305 8.60 -12.01 9.88
C ILE A 305 8.00 -10.70 10.42
N ASP A 306 8.86 -9.71 10.65
CA ASP A 306 8.47 -8.37 11.12
C ASP A 306 8.49 -7.30 10.00
N ASN A 307 9.11 -7.62 8.86
CA ASN A 307 9.15 -6.76 7.67
C ASN A 307 7.99 -7.09 6.74
N TYR A 308 6.83 -6.50 7.02
CA TYR A 308 5.63 -6.64 6.20
C TYR A 308 4.89 -5.31 6.05
N VAL A 309 4.01 -5.24 5.06
CA VAL A 309 3.19 -4.07 4.72
C VAL A 309 1.76 -4.49 4.46
N VAL A 310 0.81 -3.63 4.83
CA VAL A 310 -0.62 -3.84 4.57
C VAL A 310 -1.19 -2.56 3.96
N THR A 311 -2.04 -2.71 2.95
CA THR A 311 -2.72 -1.57 2.31
C THR A 311 -4.20 -1.87 2.04
N GLU A 312 -4.95 -0.83 1.70
CA GLU A 312 -6.36 -0.90 1.30
C GLU A 312 -6.53 -0.31 -0.11
N PHE A 313 -7.17 -1.07 -0.99
CA PHE A 313 -7.53 -0.64 -2.34
C PHE A 313 -9.03 -0.31 -2.39
N CYS A 314 -9.35 0.96 -2.59
CA CYS A 314 -10.72 1.45 -2.72
C CYS A 314 -11.05 1.78 -4.18
N GLN A 315 -12.16 1.26 -4.69
CA GLN A 315 -12.73 1.65 -6.00
C GLN A 315 -14.26 1.61 -5.91
N GLY A 316 -14.88 2.79 -5.83
CA GLY A 316 -16.33 2.90 -5.60
C GLY A 316 -16.73 2.17 -4.31
N LEU A 317 -17.69 1.25 -4.42
CA LEU A 317 -18.15 0.43 -3.30
C LEU A 317 -17.25 -0.77 -2.99
N THR A 318 -16.34 -1.13 -3.91
CA THR A 318 -15.50 -2.32 -3.77
C THR A 318 -14.23 -1.97 -3.00
N ARG A 319 -14.04 -2.65 -1.88
CA ARG A 319 -12.80 -2.62 -1.09
C ARG A 319 -12.06 -3.94 -1.23
N ARG A 320 -10.74 -3.83 -1.35
CA ARG A 320 -9.78 -4.93 -1.34
C ARG A 320 -8.60 -4.52 -0.47
N TRP A 321 -7.76 -5.47 -0.13
CA TRP A 321 -6.55 -5.24 0.66
C TRP A 321 -5.33 -5.74 -0.08
N GLY A 322 -4.15 -5.27 0.32
CA GLY A 322 -2.87 -5.83 -0.10
C GLY A 322 -2.06 -6.23 1.12
N ILE A 323 -1.35 -7.34 1.02
CA ILE A 323 -0.33 -7.78 1.99
C ILE A 323 0.99 -7.94 1.23
N GLY A 324 2.09 -7.53 1.85
CA GLY A 324 3.43 -7.76 1.34
C GLY A 324 4.39 -8.10 2.47
N TRP A 325 5.37 -8.96 2.24
CA TRP A 325 6.41 -9.28 3.22
C TRP A 325 7.76 -9.50 2.55
N SER A 326 8.83 -9.31 3.33
CA SER A 326 10.20 -9.42 2.87
C SER A 326 11.10 -10.08 3.92
N PHE A 327 12.14 -10.76 3.45
CA PHE A 327 13.23 -11.27 4.28
C PHE A 327 14.48 -10.36 4.22
N GLY A 328 14.42 -9.29 3.44
CA GLY A 328 15.47 -8.29 3.31
C GLY A 328 15.55 -7.35 4.52
N SER A 329 16.65 -6.60 4.57
CA SER A 329 16.89 -5.57 5.59
C SER A 329 16.27 -4.22 5.21
N GLN A 330 15.95 -3.99 3.95
CA GLN A 330 15.31 -2.77 3.49
C GLN A 330 13.90 -2.65 4.09
N ARG A 331 13.57 -1.45 4.56
CA ARG A 331 12.32 -1.14 5.26
C ARG A 331 11.55 -0.09 4.44
N PRO A 332 10.28 -0.31 4.13
CA PRO A 332 9.46 0.68 3.42
C PRO A 332 9.29 1.94 4.26
N THR A 333 9.54 3.11 3.65
CA THR A 333 9.55 4.42 4.33
C THR A 333 8.42 5.37 3.93
N PHE A 334 7.49 5.00 3.05
CA PHE A 334 6.43 5.92 2.68
C PHE A 334 5.44 6.16 3.84
N SER A 335 5.05 7.42 4.05
CA SER A 335 4.17 7.92 5.13
C SER A 335 2.76 7.30 5.16
N GLY A 336 2.47 6.37 4.24
CA GLY A 336 1.23 5.59 4.13
C GLY A 336 1.37 4.08 4.44
N SER A 337 2.52 3.63 4.98
CA SER A 337 2.74 2.22 5.35
C SER A 337 1.87 1.74 6.54
N GLN A 338 1.26 2.69 7.27
CA GLN A 338 0.32 2.40 8.33
C GLN A 338 -1.12 2.42 7.79
N PRO A 339 -1.89 1.33 7.99
CA PRO A 339 -3.28 1.33 7.60
C PRO A 339 -4.08 2.44 8.30
N VAL A 340 -4.60 3.38 7.51
CA VAL A 340 -5.38 4.53 8.01
C VAL A 340 -6.72 4.06 8.62
N SER A 341 -7.26 2.93 8.14
CA SER A 341 -8.55 2.44 8.62
C SER A 341 -8.43 1.80 10.01
N LYS A 342 -9.32 2.22 10.93
CA LYS A 342 -9.42 1.65 12.30
C LYS A 342 -9.50 0.10 12.29
N LYS A 343 -10.06 -0.47 11.22
CA LYS A 343 -10.24 -1.91 11.01
C LYS A 343 -8.93 -2.67 10.83
N LEU A 344 -7.89 -2.03 10.29
CA LEU A 344 -6.59 -2.65 10.02
C LEU A 344 -5.56 -2.41 11.13
N ARG A 345 -5.89 -1.65 12.19
CA ARG A 345 -4.95 -1.36 13.29
C ARG A 345 -4.35 -2.61 13.94
N ARG A 346 -5.10 -3.72 14.03
CA ARG A 346 -4.60 -5.00 14.57
C ARG A 346 -3.61 -5.69 13.63
N ALA A 347 -3.77 -5.48 12.34
CA ALA A 347 -2.94 -6.00 11.27
C ALA A 347 -1.80 -5.04 10.89
N ALA A 348 -1.70 -3.88 11.55
CA ALA A 348 -0.72 -2.86 11.22
C ALA A 348 0.71 -3.42 11.34
N PRO A 349 1.61 -3.08 10.40
CA PRO A 349 3.00 -3.43 10.52
C PRO A 349 3.67 -2.63 11.64
N PRO A 350 4.77 -3.14 12.21
CA PRO A 350 5.60 -2.35 13.12
C PRO A 350 6.03 -1.02 12.49
N LYS A 351 6.13 0.04 13.29
CA LYS A 351 6.49 1.38 12.77
C LYS A 351 7.95 1.41 12.33
N SER A 352 8.21 1.89 11.12
CA SER A 352 9.58 2.18 10.67
C SER A 352 9.89 3.68 10.75
N GLU A 353 8.88 4.52 10.97
CA GLU A 353 9.01 5.96 11.03
C GLU A 353 8.54 6.49 12.39
N PHE A 354 9.30 7.44 12.91
CA PHE A 354 9.05 8.07 14.20
C PHE A 354 9.25 9.56 14.07
N SER A 355 8.44 10.36 14.78
CA SER A 355 8.52 11.81 14.69
C SER A 355 8.37 12.50 16.04
N VAL A 356 8.98 13.68 16.14
CA VAL A 356 8.83 14.63 17.25
C VAL A 356 8.65 16.03 16.69
N VAL A 357 7.73 16.81 17.26
CA VAL A 357 7.53 18.22 16.91
C VAL A 357 8.18 19.07 17.99
N LEU A 358 8.96 20.07 17.59
CA LEU A 358 9.73 20.93 18.47
C LEU A 358 9.41 22.40 18.19
N PRO A 359 9.30 23.26 19.22
CA PRO A 359 8.95 24.67 19.09
C PRO A 359 10.14 25.54 18.66
N THR A 360 10.82 25.14 17.59
CA THR A 360 11.91 25.91 16.98
C THR A 360 11.94 25.72 15.47
N ASN A 361 12.74 26.55 14.79
CA ASN A 361 12.95 26.51 13.35
C ASN A 361 13.90 25.39 12.93
N VAL A 362 13.80 25.01 11.64
CA VAL A 362 14.61 23.96 11.00
C VAL A 362 16.10 24.19 11.17
N GLY A 363 16.57 25.45 11.12
CA GLY A 363 17.99 25.79 11.18
C GLY A 363 18.65 25.48 12.52
N GLU A 364 17.94 25.68 13.64
CA GLU A 364 18.45 25.32 14.96
C GLU A 364 18.55 23.80 15.15
N ILE A 365 17.51 23.08 14.74
CA ILE A 365 17.48 21.62 14.81
C ILE A 365 18.56 21.01 13.93
N PHE A 366 18.74 21.53 12.71
CA PHE A 366 19.79 21.09 11.79
C PHE A 366 21.18 21.19 12.42
N LYS A 367 21.51 22.34 13.03
CA LYS A 367 22.80 22.54 13.71
C LYS A 367 22.99 21.56 14.86
N PHE A 368 21.95 21.37 15.68
CA PHE A 368 21.99 20.43 16.79
C PHE A 368 22.18 18.98 16.32
N LEU A 369 21.40 18.54 15.34
CA LEU A 369 21.45 17.18 14.81
C LEU A 369 22.78 16.88 14.12
N ARG A 370 23.37 17.84 13.39
CA ARG A 370 24.71 17.68 12.80
C ARG A 370 25.73 17.33 13.90
N ASN A 371 25.79 18.13 14.96
CA ASN A 371 26.70 17.87 16.08
C ASN A 371 26.40 16.55 16.80
N LEU A 372 25.11 16.22 16.99
CA LEU A 372 24.71 14.97 17.64
C LEU A 372 25.07 13.74 16.80
N PHE A 373 24.89 13.79 15.48
CA PHE A 373 25.28 12.69 14.60
C PHE A 373 26.80 12.48 14.57
N ASP A 374 27.58 13.57 14.60
CA ASP A 374 29.04 13.50 14.75
C ASP A 374 29.43 12.88 16.11
N GLU A 375 28.79 13.28 17.22
CA GLU A 375 28.99 12.71 18.57
C GLU A 375 28.72 11.20 18.58
N LEU A 376 27.68 10.77 17.85
CA LEU A 376 27.25 9.38 17.76
C LEU A 376 28.03 8.56 16.73
N GLU A 377 29.03 9.14 16.05
CA GLU A 377 29.83 8.50 15.02
C GLU A 377 28.94 7.96 13.86
N VAL A 378 27.86 8.67 13.56
CA VAL A 378 26.97 8.39 12.43
C VAL A 378 27.59 8.94 11.15
N THR A 379 27.69 8.10 10.14
CA THR A 379 28.15 8.51 8.81
C THR A 379 26.96 8.89 7.93
N GLY A 380 27.09 9.90 7.07
CA GLY A 380 25.97 10.30 6.21
C GLY A 380 26.14 11.64 5.54
N GLN A 381 25.09 12.08 4.84
CA GLN A 381 25.06 13.34 4.12
C GLN A 381 23.70 14.02 4.20
N TRP A 382 23.71 15.35 4.24
CA TRP A 382 22.50 16.16 4.15
C TRP A 382 22.21 16.50 2.69
N ASN A 383 20.95 16.33 2.30
CA ASN A 383 20.36 16.97 1.13
C ASN A 383 19.69 18.26 1.60
N GLU A 384 20.27 19.40 1.25
CA GLU A 384 19.78 20.72 1.65
C GLU A 384 18.48 21.11 0.92
N GLU A 385 18.23 20.60 -0.29
CA GLU A 385 17.01 20.90 -1.03
C GLU A 385 15.77 20.25 -0.38
N SER A 386 15.94 19.04 0.15
CA SER A 386 14.87 18.28 0.78
C SER A 386 14.89 18.33 2.31
N ASN A 387 15.81 19.09 2.92
CA ASN A 387 16.06 19.09 4.37
C ASN A 387 16.16 17.68 4.98
N THR A 388 16.78 16.75 4.24
CA THR A 388 16.84 15.33 4.63
C THR A 388 18.28 14.89 4.81
N PHE A 389 18.58 14.31 5.98
CA PHE A 389 19.82 13.58 6.22
C PHE A 389 19.65 12.12 5.84
N TYR A 390 20.64 11.55 5.15
CA TYR A 390 20.76 10.13 4.87
C TYR A 390 21.94 9.59 5.66
N GLY A 391 21.64 8.77 6.68
CA GLY A 391 22.61 8.34 7.69
C GLY A 391 22.75 6.83 7.81
N SER A 392 23.90 6.41 8.31
CA SER A 392 24.24 5.03 8.64
C SER A 392 24.96 4.96 9.97
N ALA A 393 24.43 4.12 10.87
CA ALA A 393 25.03 3.83 12.17
C ALA A 393 25.80 2.50 12.09
N GLN A 394 27.11 2.56 12.29
CA GLN A 394 28.00 1.39 12.21
C GLN A 394 28.11 0.65 13.54
N ILE A 395 28.12 1.40 14.64
CA ILE A 395 28.30 0.88 15.99
C ILE A 395 27.32 1.54 16.95
N ASN A 396 26.97 0.84 18.03
CA ASN A 396 26.09 1.39 19.05
C ASN A 396 26.91 2.27 19.98
N THR A 397 26.75 3.58 19.88
CA THR A 397 27.43 4.60 20.71
C THR A 397 26.51 5.20 21.79
N TRP A 398 25.19 5.10 21.61
CA TRP A 398 24.19 5.78 22.46
C TRP A 398 23.76 4.97 23.69
N SER A 399 23.85 3.64 23.63
CA SER A 399 23.37 2.78 24.73
C SER A 399 24.14 3.02 26.03
N ARG A 400 23.51 2.73 27.18
CA ARG A 400 24.17 2.83 28.49
C ARG A 400 25.39 1.91 28.59
N ALA A 401 25.35 0.75 27.93
CA ALA A 401 26.47 -0.17 27.88
C ALA A 401 27.63 0.42 27.06
N ALA A 402 27.34 0.93 25.87
CA ALA A 402 28.32 1.57 24.98
C ALA A 402 29.02 2.75 25.64
N ARG A 403 28.25 3.69 26.22
CA ARG A 403 28.82 4.86 26.91
C ARG A 403 29.72 4.48 28.10
N ARG A 404 29.36 3.43 28.85
CA ARG A 404 30.20 2.90 29.94
C ARG A 404 31.47 2.23 29.43
N ALA A 405 31.40 1.53 28.29
CA ALA A 405 32.57 0.94 27.66
C ALA A 405 33.54 2.02 27.16
N LYS A 406 33.04 3.04 26.44
CA LYS A 406 33.85 4.17 25.96
C LYS A 406 34.57 4.89 27.11
N ALA A 407 33.87 5.21 28.20
CA ALA A 407 34.47 5.82 29.39
C ALA A 407 35.56 4.96 30.06
N LYS A 408 35.41 3.62 30.05
CA LYS A 408 36.45 2.71 30.54
C LYS A 408 37.68 2.68 29.63
N THR A 409 37.48 2.67 28.31
CA THR A 409 38.56 2.67 27.33
C THR A 409 39.35 3.98 27.34
N GLU A 410 38.66 5.12 27.42
CA GLU A 410 39.29 6.45 27.56
C GLU A 410 40.11 6.56 28.85
N ALA A 411 39.63 5.97 29.95
CA ALA A 411 40.36 5.88 31.20
C ALA A 411 41.58 4.93 31.15
N GLN A 412 41.60 3.94 30.24
CA GLN A 412 42.66 2.92 30.14
C GLN A 412 43.67 3.15 28.99
N LYS A 413 43.47 4.15 28.13
CA LYS A 413 44.34 4.47 26.95
C LYS A 413 44.64 3.26 26.04
N THR A 414 43.77 2.26 25.98
CA THR A 414 43.96 1.07 25.14
C THR A 414 43.25 1.28 23.79
N PRO A 415 43.92 1.15 22.63
CA PRO A 415 43.27 1.25 21.33
C PRO A 415 42.36 0.04 21.10
N ILE A 416 41.12 0.28 20.66
CA ILE A 416 40.23 -0.79 20.21
C ILE A 416 40.65 -1.16 18.78
N THR A 417 41.14 -2.38 18.59
CA THR A 417 41.21 -3.00 17.26
C THR A 417 39.80 -3.28 16.78
N GLN A 418 39.32 -2.52 15.79
CA GLN A 418 38.12 -2.84 15.03
C GLN A 418 38.31 -4.23 14.40
N LYS A 419 37.42 -5.18 14.71
CA LYS A 419 37.33 -6.41 13.90
C LYS A 419 36.75 -6.02 12.56
N ALA A 420 37.54 -6.17 11.50
CA ALA A 420 37.07 -6.07 10.13
C ALA A 420 35.94 -7.10 9.92
N GLY A 421 34.71 -6.61 9.68
CA GLY A 421 33.57 -7.46 9.32
C GLY A 421 32.19 -7.03 9.81
N ASP A 422 32.02 -5.99 10.63
CA ASP A 422 30.69 -5.61 11.11
C ASP A 422 29.86 -4.92 10.01
N GLU A 423 28.77 -5.58 9.59
CA GLU A 423 27.70 -4.97 8.79
C GLU A 423 27.17 -3.72 9.53
N ASN A 424 26.83 -2.65 8.78
CA ASN A 424 26.12 -1.48 9.32
C ASN A 424 24.95 -1.94 10.22
N LEU A 425 24.80 -1.39 11.43
CA LEU A 425 23.67 -1.75 12.30
C LEU A 425 22.33 -1.42 11.62
N PHE A 426 22.25 -0.21 11.05
CA PHE A 426 21.13 0.25 10.25
C PHE A 426 21.48 1.51 9.45
N GLU A 427 20.65 1.80 8.46
CA GLU A 427 20.56 3.09 7.78
C GLU A 427 19.20 3.73 8.09
N PHE A 428 19.17 5.06 8.01
CA PHE A 428 17.99 5.85 8.28
C PHE A 428 17.98 7.16 7.49
N THR A 429 16.80 7.75 7.38
CA THR A 429 16.66 9.16 7.00
C THR A 429 16.23 10.00 8.19
N CYS A 430 16.64 11.26 8.22
CA CYS A 430 16.10 12.28 9.12
C CYS A 430 15.62 13.47 8.29
N ASN A 431 14.30 13.63 8.18
CA ASN A 431 13.66 14.72 7.44
C ASN A 431 13.19 15.82 8.40
N LEU A 432 13.39 17.08 8.03
CA LEU A 432 12.96 18.25 8.80
C LEU A 432 11.87 19.00 8.02
N GLU A 433 10.66 19.00 8.57
CA GLU A 433 9.50 19.65 7.96
C GLU A 433 9.04 20.82 8.84
N PRO A 434 8.95 22.06 8.32
CA PRO A 434 8.31 23.15 9.06
C PRO A 434 6.80 22.89 9.15
N GLU A 435 6.23 22.92 10.36
CA GLU A 435 4.78 22.80 10.53
C GLU A 435 4.10 24.18 10.41
N PRO A 436 3.05 24.34 9.58
CA PRO A 436 2.42 25.63 9.31
C PRO A 436 1.46 26.14 10.40
N LEU A 437 1.55 25.63 11.63
CA LEU A 437 0.62 25.98 12.70
C LEU A 437 1.21 27.06 13.60
N ASP A 438 0.55 28.23 13.50
CA ASP A 438 0.69 29.44 14.32
C ASP A 438 1.76 30.43 13.88
N VAL A 439 1.34 31.68 13.62
CA VAL A 439 2.17 32.77 13.06
C VAL A 439 3.20 33.30 14.07
N SER A 440 3.13 32.82 15.32
CA SER A 440 3.92 33.31 16.45
C SER A 440 5.08 32.40 16.86
N ILE A 441 5.03 31.09 16.56
CA ILE A 441 6.07 30.12 16.96
C ILE A 441 6.42 29.23 15.77
N SER A 442 7.66 29.29 15.29
CA SER A 442 8.14 28.35 14.27
C SER A 442 8.22 26.94 14.87
N ASN A 443 7.38 26.02 14.40
CA ASN A 443 7.42 24.62 14.78
C ASN A 443 8.10 23.80 13.69
N THR A 444 8.91 22.82 14.09
CA THR A 444 9.55 21.88 13.16
C THR A 444 9.28 20.46 13.59
N ARG A 445 8.82 19.66 12.63
CA ARG A 445 8.63 18.22 12.75
C ARG A 445 9.89 17.50 12.27
N VAL A 446 10.52 16.77 13.18
CA VAL A 446 11.67 15.91 12.90
C VAL A 446 11.15 14.50 12.67
N ILE A 447 11.37 13.93 11.50
CA ILE A 447 10.94 12.59 11.11
C ILE A 447 12.18 11.72 10.92
N ILE A 448 12.28 10.62 11.67
CA ILE A 448 13.37 9.65 11.55
C ILE A 448 12.79 8.33 11.06
N SER A 449 13.23 7.89 9.88
CA SER A 449 12.71 6.70 9.20
C SER A 449 13.81 5.64 9.04
N TRP A 450 13.55 4.44 9.55
CA TRP A 450 14.39 3.26 9.38
C TRP A 450 14.33 2.80 7.93
N THR A 451 15.43 2.85 7.19
CA THR A 451 15.48 2.47 5.75
C THR A 451 16.14 1.11 5.53
N ASN A 452 17.12 0.73 6.35
CA ASN A 452 17.83 -0.54 6.21
C ASN A 452 18.26 -1.07 7.58
N GLY A 453 18.11 -2.36 7.85
CA GLY A 453 18.61 -3.02 9.05
C GLY A 453 17.75 -4.21 9.46
N LYS A 454 18.24 -5.01 10.41
CA LYS A 454 17.52 -6.21 10.90
C LYS A 454 17.08 -6.12 12.35
N ASP A 455 17.85 -5.44 13.20
CA ASP A 455 17.51 -5.29 14.62
C ASP A 455 16.62 -4.07 14.81
N ARG A 456 15.36 -4.30 15.21
CA ARG A 456 14.41 -3.22 15.49
C ARG A 456 14.69 -2.54 16.83
N ASN A 457 15.13 -3.31 17.83
CA ASN A 457 15.37 -2.79 19.17
C ASN A 457 16.55 -1.82 19.17
N ILE A 458 17.60 -2.12 18.39
CA ILE A 458 18.74 -1.22 18.22
C ILE A 458 18.30 0.12 17.62
N PHE A 459 17.47 0.10 16.56
CA PHE A 459 16.97 1.31 15.89
C PHE A 459 16.03 2.12 16.79
N GLU A 460 15.06 1.47 17.44
CA GLU A 460 14.14 2.16 18.35
C GLU A 460 14.90 2.79 19.53
N SER A 461 15.94 2.13 20.05
CA SER A 461 16.80 2.71 21.09
C SER A 461 17.59 3.93 20.62
N PHE A 462 18.00 3.96 19.35
CA PHE A 462 18.66 5.10 18.72
C PHE A 462 17.70 6.28 18.59
N TYR A 463 16.50 6.05 18.04
CA TYR A 463 15.46 7.06 17.95
C TYR A 463 15.12 7.65 19.32
N LEU A 464 14.89 6.80 20.33
CA LEU A 464 14.59 7.24 21.69
C LEU A 464 15.72 8.09 22.29
N HIS A 465 16.98 7.79 21.96
CA HIS A 465 18.12 8.61 22.37
C HIS A 465 18.09 9.99 21.72
N ILE A 466 17.92 10.05 20.39
CA ILE A 466 17.84 11.32 19.65
C ILE A 466 16.66 12.15 20.13
N LYS A 467 15.46 11.56 20.22
CA LYS A 467 14.25 12.22 20.72
C LYS A 467 14.50 12.85 22.09
N LYS A 468 15.09 12.10 23.02
CA LYS A 468 15.41 12.62 24.35
C LYS A 468 16.37 13.81 24.29
N ARG A 469 17.41 13.75 23.45
CA ARG A 469 18.40 14.83 23.29
C ARG A 469 17.77 16.09 22.71
N LEU A 470 16.91 15.94 21.70
CA LEU A 470 16.13 17.03 21.11
C LEU A 470 15.18 17.68 22.13
N GLU A 471 14.40 16.87 22.86
CA GLU A 471 13.45 17.38 23.86
C GLU A 471 14.17 18.13 24.98
N GLN A 472 15.34 17.65 25.44
CA GLN A 472 16.16 18.34 26.44
C GLN A 472 16.70 19.69 25.97
N GLU A 473 17.00 19.84 24.68
CA GLU A 473 17.54 21.10 24.14
C GLU A 473 16.44 22.13 23.83
N PHE A 474 15.26 21.67 23.37
CA PHE A 474 14.26 22.54 22.75
C PHE A 474 12.91 22.63 23.49
N ASN A 475 12.54 21.68 24.36
CA ASN A 475 11.27 21.79 25.13
C ASN A 475 11.41 22.62 26.42
N ASP A 476 12.60 22.66 27.02
CA ASP A 476 12.82 23.40 28.28
C ASP A 476 12.93 24.92 28.07
N LYS A 477 13.15 25.39 26.83
CA LYS A 477 13.24 26.83 26.50
C LYS A 477 11.90 27.56 26.56
N THR A 478 10.78 26.86 26.50
CA THR A 478 9.42 27.44 26.69
C THR A 478 9.05 27.73 28.14
N ALA A 479 9.77 27.20 29.13
CA ALA A 479 9.49 27.47 30.55
C ALA A 479 10.21 28.73 31.09
N SER A 480 10.97 29.43 30.24
CA SER A 480 11.84 30.55 30.63
C SER A 480 11.38 31.91 30.08
N LEU A 481 10.16 32.00 29.52
CA LEU A 481 9.57 33.24 29.00
C LEU A 481 8.31 33.62 29.78
#